data_AF-A0A661E635-F1
#
_entry.id   AF-A0A661E635-F1
#
_cell.length_a   1.000
_cell.length_b   1.000
_cell.length_c   1.000
_cell.angle_alpha   90.00
_cell.angle_beta   90.00
_cell.angle_gamma   90.00
#
_symmetry.space_group_name_H-M   'P 1'
#
loop_
_entity.id
_entity.type
_entity.pdbx_description
1 polymer ?
#
loop_
_entity_poly.entity_id
_entity_poly.type
_entity_poly.pdbx_seq_one_letter_code
_entity_poly.pdbx_strand_id
1 'polypeptide(L)' 'MKEQFCVDSIDVQILNILQQDAGISNSELAEKISLSPSP' A
#
# COMPACT_ATOMS: atom_id res chain seq x y z
N MET A 1 -4.16 0.84 25.80
CA MET A 1 -3.19 -0.04 25.12
C MET A 1 -2.49 0.79 24.05
N LYS A 2 -1.16 0.73 23.92
CA LYS A 2 -0.50 1.31 22.74
C LYS A 2 -0.67 0.31 21.61
N GLU A 3 -1.31 0.71 20.51
CA GLU A 3 -1.32 -0.10 19.29
C GLU A 3 0.10 -0.16 18.77
N GLN A 4 0.66 -1.36 18.70
CA GLN A 4 1.96 -1.57 18.10
C GLN A 4 1.78 -1.61 16.59
N PHE A 5 2.07 -0.49 15.93
CA PHE A 5 2.12 -0.42 14.47
C PHE A 5 3.22 -1.36 13.97
N CYS A 6 2.82 -2.48 13.39
CA CYS A 6 3.69 -3.37 12.65
C CYS A 6 3.54 -3.02 11.18
N VAL A 7 4.58 -2.46 10.58
CA VAL A 7 4.66 -2.24 9.13
C VAL A 7 5.06 -3.57 8.51
N ASP A 8 4.14 -4.20 7.79
CA ASP A 8 4.42 -5.46 7.13
C ASP A 8 5.05 -5.27 5.73
N SER A 9 5.37 -6.37 5.06
CA SER A 9 6.01 -6.31 3.74
C SER A 9 5.13 -5.69 2.66
N ILE A 10 3.80 -5.71 2.83
CA ILE A 10 2.86 -5.06 1.92
C ILE A 10 2.88 -3.57 2.16
N ASP A 11 2.83 -3.11 3.41
CA ASP A 11 2.90 -1.68 3.74
C ASP A 11 4.15 -1.03 3.14
N VAL A 12 5.31 -1.69 3.23
CA VAL A 12 6.55 -1.21 2.61
C VAL A 12 6.44 -1.10 1.08
N GLN A 13 5.76 -2.05 0.42
CA GLN A 13 5.53 -1.99 -1.02
C GLN A 13 4.61 -0.84 -1.40
N ILE A 14 3.54 -0.61 -0.64
CA ILE A 14 2.62 0.52 -0.83
C ILE A 14 3.39 1.84 -0.72
N LEU A 15 4.17 2.02 0.35
CA LEU A 15 4.96 3.22 0.56
C LEU A 15 5.95 3.46 -0.58
N ASN A 16 6.66 2.42 -1.03
CA ASN A 16 7.59 2.53 -2.16
C ASN A 16 6.88 2.96 -3.45
N ILE A 17 5.73 2.36 -3.77
CA ILE A 17 4.96 2.72 -4.98
C ILE A 17 4.49 4.17 -4.90
N LEU A 18 3.89 4.59 -3.79
CA LEU A 18 3.40 5.96 -3.62
C LEU A 18 4.51 7.01 -3.63
N GLN A 19 5.70 6.68 -3.13
CA GLN A 19 6.85 7.59 -3.18
C GLN A 19 7.40 7.76 -4.60
N GLN A 20 7.21 6.79 -5.50
CA GLN A 20 7.59 6.90 -6.91
C GLN A 20 6.48 7.55 -7.76
N ASP A 21 5.22 7.26 -7.45
CA ASP A 21 4.05 7.81 -8.13
C ASP A 21 2.90 8.04 -7.13
N ALA A 22 2.78 9.29 -6.67
CA ALA A 22 1.69 9.69 -5.79
C ALA A 22 0.34 9.88 -6.53
N GLY A 23 0.34 9.87 -7.86
CA GLY A 23 -0.86 10.01 -8.70
C GLY A 23 -1.53 8.69 -9.07
N ILE A 24 -0.94 7.56 -8.68
CA ILE A 24 -1.46 6.22 -8.96
C ILE A 24 -2.86 6.03 -8.34
N SER A 25 -3.77 5.41 -9.09
CA SER A 25 -5.09 5.05 -8.57
C SER A 25 -5.01 3.88 -7.58
N ASN A 26 -5.92 3.83 -6.60
CA ASN A 26 -5.96 2.72 -5.63
C ASN A 26 -6.12 1.34 -6.32
N SER A 27 -6.95 1.25 -7.36
CA SER A 27 -7.12 0.02 -8.15
C SER A 27 -5.82 -0.41 -8.83
N GLU A 28 -5.08 0.52 -9.44
CA GLU A 28 -3.82 0.20 -10.09
C GLU A 28 -2.73 -0.18 -9.08
N LEU A 29 -2.68 0.50 -7.94
CA LEU A 29 -1.78 0.15 -6.85
C LEU A 29 -2.07 -1.26 -6.33
N ALA A 30 -3.33 -1.58 -6.09
CA ALA A 30 -3.76 -2.89 -5.61
C ALA A 30 -3.41 -4.02 -6.61
N GLU A 31 -3.59 -3.77 -7.92
CA GLU A 31 -3.16 -4.70 -8.97
C GLU A 31 -1.65 -4.98 -8.92
N LYS A 32 -0.81 -3.94 -8.74
CA LYS A 32 0.66 -4.10 -8.68
C LYS A 32 1.12 -4.95 -7.48
N ILE A 33 0.37 -4.97 -6.38
CA ILE A 33 0.69 -5.73 -5.17
C ILE A 33 -0.17 -6.98 -4.99
N SER A 34 -0.91 -7.39 -6.03
CA SER A 34 -1.80 -8.57 -6.01
C SER A 34 -2.82 -8.58 -4.87
N LEU A 35 -3.34 -7.40 -4.52
CA LEU A 35 -4.42 -7.23 -3.54
C LEU A 35 -5.73 -6.81 -4.22
N SER A 36 -6.84 -7.07 -3.55
CA SER A 36 -8.13 -6.52 -3.94
C SER A 36 -8.27 -5.10 -3.42
N PRO A 37 -8.58 -4.10 -4.27
CA PRO A 37 -8.86 -2.76 -3.79
C PRO A 37 -10.09 -2.81 -2.87
N SER A 38 -9.96 -2.21 -1.70
CA SER A 38 -11.12 -1.89 -0.84
C SER A 38 -11.56 -0.44 -1.10
N PRO A 39 -12.83 -0.09 -0.82
CA PRO A 39 -13.40 1.23 -1.08
C PRO A 39 -12.60 2.41 -0.51
#